data_AF-A0A0Q7TX66-F1
#
_entry.id   AF-A0A0Q7TX66-F1
#
_cell.length_a   1.000
_cell.length_b   1.000
_cell.length_c   1.000
_cell.angle_alpha   90.00
_cell.angle_beta   90.00
_cell.angle_gamma   90.00
#
_symmetry.space_group_name_H-M   'P 1'
#
loop_
_entity.id
_entity.type
_entity.pdbx_description
1 polymer ?
#
loop_
_entity_poly.entity_id
_entity_poly.type
_entity_poly.pdbx_seq_one_letter_code
_entity_poly.pdbx_strand_id
1 'polypeptide(L)'
;MAFSVKQLQELKKDVDPRHLRSREVNGRELTYIEGWHAMAEANRIFGYDGWNRETVDSKCVLSRENRGPSHVTVYTAKVRITVRAKDQVIVREGHGTGEGRGSSLGEAHDFGLKAAETDATKRALATFGKPFGLGLYSGLTTPARQKTPATIGAEGPLNPSAALPPDDTTPIPRPSRYYGRSQDVVTRDRRHASRQPSGMPATDTPLAPADAEPPEATPGKIDKNVLTIGAPRRHRDKGHLRFVASHPCLICGRQPADAHHIQFAQPRALGLKVSDEYTVPLCRLHHRELHQAGNEKAWWERRNLQPLETAEQLWKESRAKVFPAIGGGS
;
A
#
# COMPACT_ATOMS: atom_id res chain seq x y z
N MET A 1 -42.03 -0.91 11.81
CA MET A 1 -40.59 -1.01 12.14
C MET A 1 -39.78 -0.30 11.07
N ALA A 2 -38.81 0.54 11.44
CA ALA A 2 -38.04 1.36 10.49
C ALA A 2 -37.14 0.52 9.56
N PHE A 3 -36.45 -0.48 10.12
CA PHE A 3 -35.63 -1.41 9.35
C PHE A 3 -36.47 -2.43 8.59
N SER A 4 -35.99 -2.83 7.40
CA SER A 4 -36.57 -3.95 6.65
C SER A 4 -36.41 -5.28 7.41
N VAL A 5 -37.26 -6.26 7.11
CA VAL A 5 -37.18 -7.61 7.71
C VAL A 5 -35.81 -8.24 7.47
N LYS A 6 -35.25 -8.08 6.26
CA LYS A 6 -33.91 -8.55 5.91
C LYS A 6 -32.83 -7.89 6.78
N GLN A 7 -32.88 -6.56 6.95
CA GLN A 7 -31.94 -5.84 7.83
C GLN A 7 -32.02 -6.31 9.28
N LEU A 8 -33.23 -6.50 9.81
CA LEU A 8 -33.42 -7.00 11.17
C LEU A 8 -32.88 -8.43 11.36
N GLN A 9 -32.97 -9.28 10.33
CA GLN A 9 -32.36 -10.60 10.35
C GLN A 9 -30.84 -10.50 10.37
N GLU A 10 -30.24 -9.65 9.53
CA GLU A 10 -28.79 -9.44 9.51
C GLU A 10 -28.27 -8.88 10.85
N LEU A 11 -28.94 -7.88 11.44
CA LEU A 11 -28.54 -7.26 12.71
C LEU A 11 -28.61 -8.21 13.93
N LYS A 12 -29.30 -9.35 13.80
CA LYS A 12 -29.39 -10.38 14.83
C LYS A 12 -28.33 -11.47 14.71
N LYS A 13 -27.65 -11.58 13.56
CA LYS A 13 -26.62 -12.61 13.34
C LYS A 13 -25.40 -12.35 14.21
N ASP A 14 -24.80 -13.41 14.72
CA ASP A 14 -23.52 -13.32 15.40
C ASP A 14 -22.39 -13.03 14.40
N VAL A 15 -21.29 -12.45 14.90
CA VAL A 15 -20.11 -12.14 14.08
C VAL A 15 -19.46 -13.45 13.64
N ASP A 16 -19.05 -13.55 12.38
CA ASP A 16 -18.26 -14.69 11.90
C ASP A 16 -16.93 -14.76 12.69
N PRO A 17 -16.60 -15.92 13.30
CA PRO A 17 -15.35 -16.10 14.05
C PRO A 17 -14.07 -15.71 13.29
N ARG A 18 -14.08 -15.70 11.94
CA ARG A 18 -12.94 -15.28 11.10
C ARG A 18 -12.60 -13.80 11.23
N HIS A 19 -13.57 -12.97 11.59
CA HIS A 19 -13.42 -11.53 11.79
C HIS A 19 -13.25 -11.16 13.27
N LEU A 20 -13.20 -12.16 14.15
CA LEU A 20 -12.85 -11.95 15.55
C LEU A 20 -11.35 -11.99 15.72
N ARG A 21 -10.85 -11.01 16.48
CA ARG A 21 -9.46 -10.94 16.88
C ARG A 21 -9.33 -10.81 18.36
N SER A 22 -8.21 -11.26 18.87
CA SER A 22 -7.85 -11.18 20.26
C SER A 22 -6.63 -10.31 20.44
N ARG A 23 -6.61 -9.51 21.50
CA ARG A 23 -5.41 -8.83 21.97
C ARG A 23 -5.31 -8.96 23.48
N GLU A 24 -4.11 -9.11 23.99
CA GLU A 24 -3.87 -9.11 25.43
C GLU A 24 -3.68 -7.67 25.93
N VAL A 25 -4.47 -7.28 26.92
CA VAL A 25 -4.37 -5.96 27.58
C VAL A 25 -4.42 -6.20 29.08
N ASN A 26 -3.37 -5.79 29.80
CA ASN A 26 -3.25 -5.95 31.25
C ASN A 26 -3.48 -7.41 31.73
N GLY A 27 -2.95 -8.39 30.99
CA GLY A 27 -3.08 -9.81 31.31
C GLY A 27 -4.47 -10.41 31.05
N ARG A 28 -5.37 -9.67 30.39
CA ARG A 28 -6.68 -10.17 29.95
C ARG A 28 -6.75 -10.19 28.43
N GLU A 29 -7.20 -11.32 27.89
CA GLU A 29 -7.52 -11.43 26.47
C GLU A 29 -8.84 -10.70 26.18
N LEU A 30 -8.79 -9.73 25.28
CA LEU A 30 -9.95 -8.98 24.80
C LEU A 30 -10.22 -9.33 23.35
N THR A 31 -11.40 -9.89 23.11
CA THR A 31 -11.91 -10.16 21.76
C THR A 31 -12.57 -8.92 21.18
N TYR A 32 -12.26 -8.57 19.94
CA TYR A 32 -12.84 -7.42 19.25
C TYR A 32 -12.94 -7.69 17.73
N ILE A 33 -13.68 -6.81 17.05
CA ILE A 33 -13.67 -6.69 15.58
C ILE A 33 -12.92 -5.44 15.16
N GLU A 34 -12.34 -5.46 13.98
CA GLU A 34 -11.74 -4.25 13.43
C GLU A 34 -12.71 -3.20 12.90
N GLY A 35 -12.14 -2.00 12.76
CA GLY A 35 -12.82 -0.86 12.18
C GLY A 35 -13.25 -1.10 10.73
N TRP A 36 -12.40 -1.68 9.87
CA TRP A 36 -12.80 -1.92 8.48
C TRP A 36 -13.94 -2.93 8.40
N HIS A 37 -13.91 -3.99 9.22
CA HIS A 37 -14.97 -4.98 9.23
C HIS A 37 -16.30 -4.38 9.71
N ALA A 38 -16.27 -3.58 10.78
CA ALA A 38 -17.46 -2.86 11.24
C ALA A 38 -18.04 -1.92 10.15
N MET A 39 -17.18 -1.23 9.40
CA MET A 39 -17.62 -0.38 8.27
C MET A 39 -18.15 -1.21 7.10
N ALA A 40 -17.54 -2.35 6.79
CA ALA A 40 -17.98 -3.26 5.74
C ALA A 40 -19.36 -3.85 6.07
N GLU A 41 -19.59 -4.24 7.32
CA GLU A 41 -20.91 -4.71 7.78
C GLU A 41 -21.96 -3.60 7.71
N ALA A 42 -21.59 -2.35 8.01
CA ALA A 42 -22.50 -1.21 7.87
C ALA A 42 -22.90 -1.00 6.40
N ASN A 43 -21.93 -1.07 5.48
CA ASN A 43 -22.19 -1.00 4.04
C ASN A 43 -23.04 -2.18 3.55
N ARG A 44 -22.83 -3.39 4.09
CA ARG A 44 -23.57 -4.61 3.73
C ARG A 44 -25.03 -4.58 4.20
N ILE A 45 -25.28 -4.08 5.41
CA ILE A 45 -26.59 -4.09 6.06
C ILE A 45 -27.41 -2.85 5.69
N PHE A 46 -26.80 -1.67 5.76
CA PHE A 46 -27.51 -0.40 5.52
C PHE A 46 -27.43 0.05 4.06
N GLY A 47 -26.42 -0.40 3.30
CA GLY A 47 -26.11 0.12 1.97
C GLY A 47 -25.15 1.30 2.03
N TYR A 48 -24.40 1.55 0.96
CA TYR A 48 -23.39 2.63 0.91
C TYR A 48 -23.97 4.03 1.10
N ASP A 49 -25.24 4.22 0.72
CA ASP A 49 -26.01 5.45 0.87
C ASP A 49 -26.97 5.39 2.08
N GLY A 50 -27.15 4.25 2.73
CA GLY A 50 -28.10 4.09 3.83
C GLY A 50 -27.63 4.66 5.17
N TRP A 51 -26.37 5.08 5.30
CA TRP A 51 -25.82 5.61 6.55
C TRP A 51 -24.76 6.68 6.35
N ASN A 52 -24.50 7.47 7.39
CA ASN A 52 -23.45 8.47 7.46
C ASN A 52 -22.68 8.34 8.79
N ARG A 53 -21.40 8.71 8.75
CA ARG A 53 -20.51 8.83 9.92
C ARG A 53 -20.00 10.26 10.04
N GLU A 54 -20.16 10.85 11.21
CA GLU A 54 -19.67 12.18 11.52
C GLU A 54 -18.84 12.15 12.82
N THR A 55 -17.64 12.73 12.79
CA THR A 55 -16.89 13.03 14.02
C THR A 55 -17.49 14.31 14.62
N VAL A 56 -18.21 14.18 15.72
CA VAL A 56 -18.90 15.30 16.39
C VAL A 56 -17.92 16.09 17.26
N ASP A 57 -17.03 15.39 17.95
CA ASP A 57 -16.02 16.00 18.81
C ASP A 57 -14.75 15.15 18.79
N SER A 58 -13.60 15.80 18.89
CA SER A 58 -12.32 15.14 19.08
C SER A 58 -11.39 16.03 19.87
N LYS A 59 -10.93 15.52 21.01
CA LYS A 59 -10.14 16.29 21.98
C LYS A 59 -8.90 15.52 22.39
N CYS A 60 -7.74 16.19 22.31
CA CYS A 60 -6.53 15.74 22.96
C CYS A 60 -6.66 16.03 24.46
N VAL A 61 -6.76 14.99 25.29
CA VAL A 61 -6.90 15.12 26.75
C VAL A 61 -5.56 15.06 27.47
N LEU A 62 -4.57 14.41 26.85
CA LEU A 62 -3.20 14.35 27.35
C LEU A 62 -2.23 14.38 26.18
N SER A 63 -1.20 15.20 26.31
CA SER A 63 0.00 15.15 25.48
C SER A 63 1.19 15.26 26.42
N ARG A 64 2.05 14.25 26.41
CA ARG A 64 3.21 14.16 27.29
C ARG A 64 4.43 13.68 26.51
N GLU A 65 5.53 14.35 26.74
CA GLU A 65 6.86 13.84 26.43
C GLU A 65 7.37 13.04 27.64
N ASN A 66 7.73 11.77 27.41
CA ASN A 66 8.38 10.95 28.42
C ASN A 66 9.88 11.23 28.46
N ARG A 67 10.61 10.72 29.46
CA ARG A 67 12.08 10.86 29.51
C ARG A 67 12.72 10.12 28.32
N GLY A 68 13.03 10.85 27.25
CA GLY A 68 13.57 10.33 25.98
C GLY A 68 12.70 10.75 24.76
N PRO A 69 13.00 10.26 23.54
CA PRO A 69 12.27 10.65 22.31
C PRO A 69 10.87 10.00 22.21
N SER A 70 10.25 9.64 23.33
CA SER A 70 8.96 8.96 23.36
C SER A 70 7.87 9.92 23.76
N HIS A 71 6.90 10.10 22.86
CA HIS A 71 5.72 10.91 23.11
C HIS A 71 4.50 10.01 23.30
N VAL A 72 3.65 10.38 24.26
CA VAL A 72 2.39 9.72 24.54
C VAL A 72 1.28 10.76 24.44
N THR A 73 0.25 10.45 23.67
CA THR A 73 -0.96 11.26 23.60
C THR A 73 -2.18 10.40 23.89
N VAL A 74 -3.19 11.02 24.49
CA VAL A 74 -4.50 10.40 24.70
C VAL A 74 -5.55 11.32 24.10
N TYR A 75 -6.41 10.73 23.30
CA TYR A 75 -7.54 11.39 22.66
C TYR A 75 -8.86 10.77 23.11
N THR A 76 -9.86 11.62 23.21
CA THR A 76 -11.27 11.23 23.29
C THR A 76 -11.96 11.70 22.02
N ALA A 77 -12.75 10.84 21.40
CA ALA A 77 -13.55 11.21 20.23
C ALA A 77 -15.02 10.82 20.44
N LYS A 78 -15.92 11.64 19.90
CA LYS A 78 -17.35 11.37 19.81
C LYS A 78 -17.74 11.24 18.35
N VAL A 79 -18.29 10.09 17.97
CA VAL A 79 -18.75 9.82 16.61
C VAL A 79 -20.25 9.61 16.64
N ARG A 80 -20.94 10.20 15.65
CA ARG A 80 -22.36 10.01 15.39
C ARG A 80 -22.54 9.18 14.12
N ILE A 81 -23.32 8.12 14.24
CA ILE A 81 -23.79 7.29 13.13
C ILE A 81 -25.26 7.60 12.91
N THR A 82 -25.58 7.95 11.66
CA THR A 82 -26.95 8.23 11.25
C THR A 82 -27.35 7.22 10.19
N VAL A 83 -28.38 6.43 10.43
CA VAL A 83 -28.88 5.41 9.50
C VAL A 83 -30.27 5.82 9.01
N ARG A 84 -30.44 5.85 7.70
CA ARG A 84 -31.71 6.14 7.02
C ARG A 84 -32.46 4.83 6.81
N ALA A 85 -33.60 4.67 7.48
CA ALA A 85 -34.41 3.47 7.45
C ALA A 85 -35.85 3.83 7.06
N LYS A 86 -36.11 3.80 5.74
CA LYS A 86 -37.37 4.25 5.12
C LYS A 86 -37.70 5.69 5.56
N ASP A 87 -38.74 5.87 6.37
CA ASP A 87 -39.26 7.16 6.81
C ASP A 87 -38.65 7.61 8.15
N GLN A 88 -37.69 6.87 8.70
CA GLN A 88 -37.04 7.20 9.98
C GLN A 88 -35.54 7.36 9.83
N VAL A 89 -35.01 8.30 10.60
CA VAL A 89 -33.57 8.52 10.77
C VAL A 89 -33.19 8.05 12.17
N ILE A 90 -32.35 7.03 12.24
CA ILE A 90 -31.88 6.46 13.51
C ILE A 90 -30.48 6.98 13.76
N VAL A 91 -30.32 7.72 14.86
CA VAL A 91 -29.03 8.30 15.27
C VAL A 91 -28.49 7.53 16.47
N ARG A 92 -27.22 7.15 16.40
CA ARG A 92 -26.49 6.51 17.51
C ARG A 92 -25.15 7.20 17.66
N GLU A 93 -24.77 7.46 18.91
CA GLU A 93 -23.50 8.09 19.24
C GLU A 93 -22.61 7.13 20.01
N GLY A 94 -21.31 7.21 19.75
CA GLY A 94 -20.28 6.45 20.44
C GLY A 94 -19.17 7.38 20.89
N HIS A 95 -18.65 7.13 22.08
CA HIS A 95 -17.47 7.80 22.60
C HIS A 95 -16.33 6.79 22.63
N GLY A 96 -15.17 7.15 22.10
CA GLY A 96 -13.99 6.29 22.04
C GLY A 96 -12.77 6.98 22.61
N THR A 97 -11.82 6.17 23.03
CA THR A 97 -10.52 6.63 23.52
C THR A 97 -9.39 6.03 22.68
N GLY A 98 -8.34 6.82 22.48
CA GLY A 98 -7.18 6.42 21.70
C GLY A 98 -5.91 6.87 22.37
N GLU A 99 -5.01 5.92 22.62
CA GLU A 99 -3.66 6.20 23.09
C GLU A 99 -2.70 6.08 21.90
N GLY A 100 -1.92 7.13 21.66
CA GLY A 100 -0.89 7.15 20.64
C GLY A 100 0.49 7.20 21.28
N ARG A 101 1.40 6.33 20.84
CA ARG A 101 2.81 6.32 21.24
C ARG A 101 3.67 6.47 19.99
N GLY A 102 4.61 7.41 20.00
CA GLY A 102 5.42 7.71 18.84
C GLY A 102 6.83 8.19 19.20
N SER A 103 7.72 8.10 18.22
CA SER A 103 9.08 8.63 18.25
C SER A 103 9.14 10.15 18.03
N SER A 104 8.03 10.71 17.55
CA SER A 104 7.81 12.15 17.41
C SER A 104 6.43 12.52 17.94
N LEU A 105 6.27 13.77 18.35
CA LEU A 105 5.00 14.29 18.85
C LEU A 105 3.88 14.12 17.81
N GLY A 106 4.16 14.45 16.54
CA GLY A 106 3.18 14.32 15.44
C GLY A 106 2.75 12.87 15.21
N GLU A 107 3.67 11.91 15.29
CA GLU A 107 3.34 10.47 15.18
C GLU A 107 2.45 10.01 16.34
N ALA A 108 2.76 10.42 17.57
CA ALA A 108 1.94 10.09 18.72
C ALA A 108 0.52 10.69 18.58
N HIS A 109 0.38 11.94 18.13
CA HIS A 109 -0.92 12.55 17.87
C HIS A 109 -1.71 11.83 16.78
N ASP A 110 -1.06 11.44 15.68
CA ASP A 110 -1.70 10.72 14.58
C ASP A 110 -2.29 9.38 15.05
N PHE A 111 -1.51 8.59 15.81
CA PHE A 111 -2.00 7.33 16.35
C PHE A 111 -3.14 7.51 17.36
N GLY A 112 -3.00 8.44 18.30
CA GLY A 112 -4.00 8.68 19.34
C GLY A 112 -5.33 9.12 18.76
N LEU A 113 -5.31 10.09 17.85
CA LEU A 113 -6.50 10.60 17.18
C LEU A 113 -7.22 9.52 16.37
N LYS A 114 -6.50 8.80 15.50
CA LYS A 114 -7.07 7.73 14.66
C LYS A 114 -7.65 6.58 15.48
N ALA A 115 -6.97 6.21 16.57
CA ALA A 115 -7.45 5.17 17.47
C ALA A 115 -8.76 5.59 18.15
N ALA A 116 -8.83 6.83 18.65
CA ALA A 116 -10.02 7.34 19.33
C ALA A 116 -11.25 7.39 18.41
N GLU A 117 -11.09 7.88 17.17
CA GLU A 117 -12.18 7.94 16.19
C GLU A 117 -12.66 6.54 15.78
N THR A 118 -11.72 5.61 15.57
CA THR A 118 -12.06 4.23 15.19
C THR A 118 -12.81 3.52 16.31
N ASP A 119 -12.37 3.69 17.56
CA ASP A 119 -13.05 3.13 18.73
C ASP A 119 -14.45 3.72 18.90
N ALA A 120 -14.59 5.05 18.79
CA ALA A 120 -15.88 5.74 18.87
C ALA A 120 -16.86 5.24 17.79
N THR A 121 -16.36 5.03 16.57
CA THR A 121 -17.13 4.48 15.45
C THR A 121 -17.64 3.07 15.76
N LYS A 122 -16.76 2.18 16.23
CA LYS A 122 -17.16 0.81 16.59
C LYS A 122 -18.19 0.79 17.70
N ARG A 123 -18.03 1.64 18.71
CA ARG A 123 -18.96 1.74 19.85
C ARG A 123 -20.32 2.28 19.44
N ALA A 124 -20.37 3.26 18.53
CA ALA A 124 -21.62 3.74 17.96
C ALA A 124 -22.32 2.62 17.15
N LEU A 125 -21.57 1.90 16.31
CA LEU A 125 -22.10 0.81 15.48
C LEU A 125 -22.58 -0.39 16.31
N ALA A 126 -21.91 -0.73 17.40
CA ALA A 126 -22.30 -1.82 18.30
C ALA A 126 -23.75 -1.69 18.81
N THR A 127 -24.28 -0.47 18.92
CA THR A 127 -25.65 -0.24 19.38
C THR A 127 -26.74 -0.65 18.37
N PHE A 128 -26.38 -0.94 17.10
CA PHE A 128 -27.33 -1.39 16.08
C PHE A 128 -27.57 -2.91 16.12
N GLY A 129 -26.60 -3.71 16.57
CA GLY A 129 -26.76 -5.15 16.58
C GLY A 129 -25.49 -5.94 16.79
N LYS A 130 -25.65 -7.26 16.84
CA LYS A 130 -24.59 -8.23 17.10
C LYS A 130 -23.46 -8.25 16.05
N PRO A 131 -23.70 -8.05 14.73
CA PRO A 131 -22.63 -8.03 13.72
C PRO A 131 -21.56 -6.97 13.99
N PHE A 132 -21.91 -5.90 14.72
CA PHE A 132 -21.00 -4.83 15.09
C PHE A 132 -20.26 -5.07 16.42
N GLY A 133 -20.27 -6.31 16.92
CA GLY A 133 -19.53 -6.70 18.12
C GLY A 133 -20.32 -6.56 19.44
N LEU A 134 -21.63 -6.30 19.40
CA LEU A 134 -22.46 -6.25 20.62
C LEU A 134 -22.41 -7.58 21.39
N GLY A 135 -22.37 -8.71 20.69
CA GLY A 135 -22.30 -10.04 21.30
C GLY A 135 -21.02 -10.28 22.12
N LEU A 136 -19.94 -9.55 21.80
CA LEU A 136 -18.63 -9.68 22.47
C LEU A 136 -18.63 -9.09 23.87
N TYR A 137 -19.55 -8.16 24.17
CA TYR A 137 -19.70 -7.59 25.52
C TYR A 137 -20.40 -8.53 26.50
N SER A 138 -21.09 -9.57 26.02
CA SER A 138 -21.90 -10.42 26.90
C SER A 138 -21.08 -11.35 27.80
N GLY A 139 -19.76 -11.47 27.58
CA GLY A 139 -18.92 -12.41 28.34
C GLY A 139 -19.28 -13.90 28.14
N LEU A 140 -20.32 -14.20 27.34
CA LEU A 140 -20.87 -15.54 27.13
C LEU A 140 -20.29 -16.24 25.91
N THR A 141 -19.46 -15.56 25.10
CA THR A 141 -18.83 -16.13 23.90
C THR A 141 -17.33 -15.92 23.95
N THR A 142 -16.68 -16.63 24.86
CA THR A 142 -15.32 -17.12 24.61
C THR A 142 -15.47 -18.50 23.97
N PRO A 143 -15.54 -18.64 22.63
CA PRO A 143 -15.26 -19.93 22.04
C PRO A 143 -13.78 -20.20 22.33
N ALA A 144 -13.53 -21.01 23.37
CA ALA A 144 -12.23 -21.60 23.58
C ALA A 144 -11.83 -22.25 22.26
N ARG A 145 -10.81 -21.70 21.60
CA ARG A 145 -10.22 -22.32 20.41
C ARG A 145 -9.63 -23.65 20.87
N GLN A 146 -10.41 -24.72 20.77
CA GLN A 146 -9.96 -26.07 21.04
C GLN A 146 -8.79 -26.34 20.08
N LYS A 147 -7.58 -26.39 20.63
CA LYS A 147 -6.41 -26.93 19.93
C LYS A 147 -6.69 -28.42 19.74
N THR A 148 -7.11 -28.82 18.53
CA THR A 148 -7.05 -30.22 18.13
C THR A 148 -5.57 -30.65 18.12
N PRO A 149 -5.18 -31.73 18.83
CA PRO A 149 -3.81 -32.22 18.79
C PRO A 149 -3.51 -32.77 17.39
N ALA A 150 -2.34 -32.40 16.87
CA ALA A 150 -1.86 -32.78 15.55
C ALA A 150 -1.69 -34.30 15.45
N THR A 151 -2.38 -34.92 14.49
CA THR A 151 -2.07 -36.27 14.03
C THR A 151 -1.14 -36.16 12.81
N ILE A 152 0.02 -36.80 12.93
CA ILE A 152 1.04 -36.91 11.88
C ILE A 152 0.51 -37.84 10.77
N GLY A 153 0.54 -37.40 9.51
CA GLY A 153 0.23 -38.28 8.38
C GLY A 153 0.14 -37.60 7.02
N ALA A 154 1.26 -37.67 6.28
CA ALA A 154 1.43 -37.83 4.83
C ALA A 154 0.88 -36.80 3.81
N GLU A 155 1.71 -36.59 2.78
CA GLU A 155 1.72 -35.52 1.77
C GLU A 155 0.77 -35.75 0.57
N GLY A 156 0.31 -34.66 -0.05
CA GLY A 156 -0.32 -34.61 -1.38
C GLY A 156 -0.61 -33.16 -1.83
N PRO A 157 -0.43 -32.79 -3.11
CA PRO A 157 0.14 -31.48 -3.49
C PRO A 157 -0.84 -30.31 -3.59
N LEU A 158 -0.30 -29.12 -3.28
CA LEU A 158 -0.94 -27.80 -3.26
C LEU A 158 -1.10 -27.19 -4.66
N ASN A 159 -2.33 -26.77 -4.96
CA ASN A 159 -2.67 -25.86 -6.07
C ASN A 159 -2.49 -24.41 -5.57
N PRO A 160 -1.61 -23.56 -6.13
CA PRO A 160 -1.40 -22.21 -5.61
C PRO A 160 -2.35 -21.23 -6.31
N SER A 161 -3.61 -21.20 -5.88
CA SER A 161 -4.52 -20.11 -6.22
C SER A 161 -5.54 -19.91 -5.12
N ALA A 162 -5.12 -19.22 -4.06
CA ALA A 162 -5.98 -18.41 -3.18
C ALA A 162 -5.15 -17.81 -2.04
N ALA A 163 -5.63 -16.66 -1.58
CA ALA A 163 -5.37 -16.00 -0.29
C ALA A 163 -4.14 -15.08 -0.20
N LEU A 164 -4.39 -13.79 -0.41
CA LEU A 164 -3.96 -12.81 0.59
C LEU A 164 -5.11 -12.64 1.60
N PRO A 165 -4.88 -12.89 2.90
CA PRO A 165 -5.76 -12.37 3.95
C PRO A 165 -5.35 -10.93 4.29
N PRO A 166 -6.26 -9.93 4.30
CA PRO A 166 -6.06 -8.71 5.08
C PRO A 166 -6.63 -8.98 6.50
N ASP A 167 -5.79 -9.19 7.50
CA ASP A 167 -5.07 -8.19 8.31
C ASP A 167 -6.03 -7.49 9.27
N ASP A 168 -5.86 -7.78 10.58
CA ASP A 168 -6.73 -7.23 11.62
C ASP A 168 -5.97 -7.00 12.95
N THR A 169 -5.63 -5.74 13.13
CA THR A 169 -4.87 -4.98 14.11
C THR A 169 -3.37 -5.13 14.04
N THR A 170 -2.77 -4.20 13.33
CA THR A 170 -1.62 -3.46 13.81
C THR A 170 -1.48 -2.21 12.94
N PRO A 171 -0.68 -1.20 13.33
CA PRO A 171 -0.40 -0.06 12.46
C PRO A 171 0.10 -0.61 11.12
N ILE A 172 -0.19 0.07 10.01
CA ILE A 172 0.56 -0.15 8.77
C ILE A 172 2.05 -0.20 9.15
N PRO A 173 2.75 -1.34 8.97
CA PRO A 173 4.18 -1.35 9.15
C PRO A 173 4.75 -0.51 8.02
N ARG A 174 5.18 0.72 8.33
CA ARG A 174 6.27 1.30 7.55
C ARG A 174 7.46 0.36 7.74
N PRO A 175 8.15 -0.07 6.67
CA PRO A 175 9.44 -0.71 6.83
C PRO A 175 10.41 0.31 7.48
N SER A 176 10.59 0.23 8.79
CA SER A 176 11.68 0.88 9.53
C SER A 176 12.97 0.07 9.37
N ARG A 177 13.42 -0.10 8.12
CA ARG A 177 14.85 -0.34 7.82
C ARG A 177 15.47 0.95 7.27
N TYR A 178 15.47 1.97 8.13
CA TYR A 178 16.19 3.24 7.96
C TYR A 178 16.31 3.81 9.38
N TYR A 179 17.21 3.31 10.22
CA TYR A 179 18.63 3.69 10.23
C TYR A 179 19.53 2.50 10.65
N GLY A 180 20.70 2.39 10.03
CA GLY A 180 21.89 1.79 10.67
C GLY A 180 22.28 0.34 10.31
N ARG A 181 22.98 0.19 9.17
CA ARG A 181 24.28 -0.52 9.00
C ARG A 181 24.54 -1.92 9.61
N SER A 182 24.86 -2.84 8.68
CA SER A 182 25.81 -3.99 8.71
C SER A 182 25.56 -5.22 9.60
N GLN A 183 25.29 -6.38 8.98
CA GLN A 183 26.32 -7.39 8.64
C GLN A 183 25.72 -8.61 7.90
N ASP A 184 26.54 -9.14 6.99
CA ASP A 184 26.34 -10.26 6.07
C ASP A 184 26.09 -11.62 6.74
N VAL A 185 25.10 -12.37 6.26
CA VAL A 185 25.05 -13.85 6.13
C VAL A 185 23.70 -14.17 5.43
N VAL A 186 23.50 -15.00 4.41
CA VAL A 186 24.12 -16.26 3.98
C VAL A 186 23.83 -16.47 2.48
N THR A 187 24.86 -16.83 1.72
CA THR A 187 24.80 -17.65 0.52
C THR A 187 24.31 -19.08 0.84
N ARG A 188 23.18 -19.52 0.29
CA ARG A 188 22.73 -20.92 0.07
C ARG A 188 21.23 -20.84 -0.25
N ASP A 189 20.64 -21.37 -1.32
CA ASP A 189 21.05 -22.40 -2.26
C ASP A 189 20.43 -22.08 -3.62
N ARG A 190 21.25 -22.14 -4.68
CA ARG A 190 20.79 -22.29 -6.06
C ARG A 190 21.67 -23.35 -6.70
N ARG A 191 21.36 -24.62 -6.42
CA ARG A 191 21.81 -25.76 -7.19
C ARG A 191 20.58 -26.55 -7.62
N HIS A 192 20.63 -27.03 -8.86
CA HIS A 192 19.60 -27.73 -9.63
C HIS A 192 18.52 -26.78 -10.21
N ALA A 193 18.31 -26.65 -11.51
CA ALA A 193 18.61 -27.55 -12.62
C ALA A 193 18.96 -26.77 -13.90
N SER A 194 20.05 -27.20 -14.55
CA SER A 194 20.28 -27.07 -15.98
C SER A 194 20.36 -28.47 -16.54
N ARG A 195 19.64 -28.73 -17.65
CA ARG A 195 19.66 -29.87 -18.60
C ARG A 195 18.23 -29.91 -19.19
N GLN A 196 17.94 -29.64 -20.47
CA GLN A 196 18.53 -30.18 -21.70
C GLN A 196 18.15 -29.34 -22.97
N PRO A 197 18.68 -29.68 -24.17
CA PRO A 197 18.83 -28.79 -25.33
C PRO A 197 17.93 -29.08 -26.56
N SER A 198 17.98 -28.13 -27.51
CA SER A 198 17.91 -28.24 -28.99
C SER A 198 16.67 -28.82 -29.72
N GLY A 199 16.16 -28.06 -30.71
CA GLY A 199 15.38 -28.57 -31.86
C GLY A 199 14.56 -27.50 -32.60
N MET A 200 15.01 -27.10 -33.79
CA MET A 200 14.24 -26.42 -34.87
C MET A 200 13.97 -27.46 -35.99
N PRO A 201 13.08 -27.29 -37.01
CA PRO A 201 12.69 -26.04 -37.68
C PRO A 201 11.22 -25.93 -38.18
N ALA A 202 10.98 -24.90 -39.00
CA ALA A 202 9.75 -24.27 -39.49
C ALA A 202 8.85 -25.07 -40.48
N THR A 203 7.60 -24.59 -40.66
CA THR A 203 6.92 -24.31 -41.96
C THR A 203 5.58 -23.53 -41.80
N ASP A 204 5.44 -22.48 -42.63
CA ASP A 204 4.32 -21.91 -43.41
C ASP A 204 2.95 -21.49 -42.80
N THR A 205 2.65 -20.18 -42.61
CA THR A 205 1.87 -19.17 -43.43
C THR A 205 0.32 -19.35 -43.50
N PRO A 206 -0.53 -18.36 -43.87
CA PRO A 206 -0.63 -16.89 -43.64
C PRO A 206 -2.04 -16.41 -43.15
N LEU A 207 -2.21 -15.17 -42.63
CA LEU A 207 -3.30 -14.24 -43.04
C LEU A 207 -3.23 -12.81 -42.40
N ALA A 208 -3.12 -11.81 -43.29
CA ALA A 208 -3.77 -10.48 -43.26
C ALA A 208 -3.36 -9.38 -42.22
N PRO A 209 -3.54 -8.09 -42.60
CA PRO A 209 -2.58 -7.02 -42.31
C PRO A 209 -2.92 -6.12 -41.13
N ALA A 210 -1.85 -5.48 -40.65
CA ALA A 210 -1.84 -4.41 -39.67
C ALA A 210 -2.28 -3.09 -40.32
N ASP A 211 -3.55 -2.74 -40.20
CA ASP A 211 -4.06 -1.38 -40.35
C ASP A 211 -5.32 -1.23 -39.47
N ALA A 212 -5.11 -0.93 -38.19
CA ALA A 212 -6.16 -0.39 -37.33
C ALA A 212 -5.50 0.61 -36.36
N GLU A 213 -5.92 1.86 -36.50
CA GLU A 213 -5.53 3.03 -35.75
C GLU A 213 -5.58 2.81 -34.21
N PRO A 214 -4.76 3.56 -33.43
CA PRO A 214 -4.73 3.43 -31.97
C PRO A 214 -6.10 3.77 -31.36
N PRO A 215 -6.70 2.93 -30.50
CA PRO A 215 -7.98 3.23 -29.90
C PRO A 215 -7.85 4.45 -28.98
N GLU A 216 -8.70 5.42 -29.29
CA GLU A 216 -8.94 6.68 -28.61
C GLU A 216 -9.07 6.52 -27.09
N ALA A 217 -8.69 7.59 -26.40
CA ALA A 217 -8.77 7.73 -24.96
C ALA A 217 -10.16 7.33 -24.43
N THR A 218 -10.19 6.34 -23.54
CA THR A 218 -11.38 6.00 -22.77
C THR A 218 -11.86 7.23 -21.98
N PRO A 219 -13.15 7.61 -22.09
CA PRO A 219 -13.67 8.77 -21.38
C PRO A 219 -13.79 8.41 -19.89
N GLY A 220 -12.83 8.89 -19.09
CA GLY A 220 -12.84 8.64 -17.64
C GLY A 220 -11.55 8.95 -16.88
N LYS A 221 -10.41 9.15 -17.56
CA LYS A 221 -9.19 9.65 -16.89
C LYS A 221 -9.08 11.16 -17.07
N ILE A 222 -9.45 11.90 -16.04
CA ILE A 222 -9.11 13.32 -15.92
C ILE A 222 -7.59 13.43 -16.01
N ASP A 223 -7.10 14.18 -17.00
CA ASP A 223 -5.68 14.46 -17.14
C ASP A 223 -5.27 15.44 -16.02
N LYS A 224 -4.72 14.90 -14.93
CA LYS A 224 -4.34 15.63 -13.71
C LYS A 224 -3.27 16.70 -13.95
N ASN A 225 -2.72 16.77 -15.16
CA ASN A 225 -1.77 17.77 -15.61
C ASN A 225 -2.46 19.09 -16.05
N VAL A 226 -3.75 19.06 -16.34
CA VAL A 226 -4.53 20.21 -16.86
C VAL A 226 -5.19 21.01 -15.72
N LEU A 227 -5.06 20.54 -14.48
CA LEU A 227 -5.59 21.23 -13.30
C LEU A 227 -4.71 22.43 -12.92
N THR A 228 -5.31 23.46 -12.34
CA THR A 228 -4.67 24.72 -11.89
C THR A 228 -3.48 24.50 -10.94
N ILE A 229 -3.41 23.32 -10.29
CA ILE A 229 -2.24 22.81 -9.55
C ILE A 229 -1.90 21.43 -10.14
N GLY A 230 -1.21 21.41 -11.28
CA GLY A 230 -0.88 20.18 -12.00
C GLY A 230 0.16 19.34 -11.27
N ALA A 231 -0.11 18.04 -11.06
CA ALA A 231 0.88 17.11 -10.55
C ALA A 231 1.95 16.84 -11.64
N PRO A 232 3.26 16.81 -11.33
CA PRO A 232 4.30 16.59 -12.34
C PRO A 232 4.13 15.22 -13.02
N ARG A 233 4.10 15.21 -14.36
CA ARG A 233 3.92 14.01 -15.18
C ARG A 233 5.11 13.06 -14.99
N ARG A 234 4.83 11.79 -14.73
CA ARG A 234 5.84 10.73 -14.55
C ARG A 234 5.70 9.72 -15.67
N HIS A 235 6.59 9.80 -16.66
CA HIS A 235 6.58 8.90 -17.80
C HIS A 235 7.08 7.51 -17.41
N ARG A 236 6.47 6.48 -18.01
CA ARG A 236 6.86 5.07 -17.87
C ARG A 236 7.13 4.50 -19.25
N ASP A 237 8.39 4.24 -19.56
CA ASP A 237 8.82 3.76 -20.86
C ASP A 237 9.84 2.63 -20.69
N LYS A 238 9.36 1.40 -20.86
CA LYS A 238 10.18 0.19 -20.78
C LYS A 238 11.20 0.11 -21.93
N GLY A 239 10.91 0.73 -23.07
CA GLY A 239 11.84 0.84 -24.21
C GLY A 239 13.02 1.73 -23.86
N HIS A 240 12.77 2.90 -23.28
CA HIS A 240 13.81 3.81 -22.80
C HIS A 240 14.71 3.15 -21.73
N LEU A 241 14.14 2.43 -20.75
CA LEU A 241 14.96 1.73 -19.74
C LEU A 241 15.89 0.67 -20.34
N ARG A 242 15.45 -0.05 -21.38
CA ARG A 242 16.30 -1.00 -22.11
C ARG A 242 17.40 -0.29 -22.90
N PHE A 243 17.07 0.85 -23.51
CA PHE A 243 18.03 1.71 -24.21
C PHE A 243 19.09 2.23 -23.24
N VAL A 244 18.71 2.73 -22.07
CA VAL A 244 19.68 3.19 -21.06
C VAL A 244 20.55 2.03 -20.58
N ALA A 245 19.98 0.84 -20.34
CA ALA A 245 20.76 -0.34 -19.94
C ALA A 245 21.75 -0.83 -21.02
N SER A 246 21.56 -0.49 -22.30
CA SER A 246 22.52 -0.84 -23.36
C SER A 246 23.72 0.12 -23.45
N HIS A 247 23.70 1.26 -22.75
CA HIS A 247 24.82 2.21 -22.74
C HIS A 247 25.91 1.78 -21.76
N PRO A 248 27.18 2.11 -22.03
CA PRO A 248 28.25 1.87 -21.07
C PRO A 248 28.04 2.70 -19.80
N CYS A 249 28.55 2.22 -18.67
CA CYS A 249 28.47 2.95 -17.40
C CYS A 249 29.09 4.35 -17.52
N LEU A 250 28.36 5.37 -17.07
CA LEU A 250 28.78 6.77 -17.15
C LEU A 250 30.13 7.08 -16.47
N ILE A 251 30.56 6.25 -15.53
CA ILE A 251 31.78 6.49 -14.72
C ILE A 251 32.99 5.71 -15.23
N CYS A 252 32.82 4.46 -15.64
CA CYS A 252 33.95 3.60 -16.02
C CYS A 252 33.84 2.97 -17.40
N GLY A 253 32.80 3.28 -18.17
CA GLY A 253 32.60 2.72 -19.51
C GLY A 253 32.24 1.23 -19.55
N ARG A 254 32.10 0.55 -18.41
CA ARG A 254 31.88 -0.90 -18.36
C ARG A 254 30.44 -1.28 -18.71
N GLN A 255 30.29 -2.42 -19.38
CA GLN A 255 29.04 -3.12 -19.64
C GLN A 255 29.08 -4.52 -18.99
N PRO A 256 27.94 -5.09 -18.54
CA PRO A 256 26.58 -4.55 -18.63
C PRO A 256 26.31 -3.42 -17.61
N ALA A 257 25.47 -2.47 -18.00
CA ALA A 257 24.96 -1.41 -17.13
C ALA A 257 23.47 -1.65 -16.82
N ASP A 258 23.04 -1.16 -15.66
CA ASP A 258 21.65 -1.14 -15.24
C ASP A 258 21.14 0.32 -15.26
N ALA A 259 19.86 0.52 -15.57
CA ALA A 259 19.24 1.83 -15.54
C ALA A 259 19.01 2.29 -14.09
N HIS A 260 19.61 3.42 -13.71
CA HIS A 260 19.49 4.02 -12.39
C HIS A 260 18.63 5.29 -12.43
N HIS A 261 17.54 5.33 -11.65
CA HIS A 261 16.68 6.50 -11.52
C HIS A 261 17.28 7.55 -10.57
N ILE A 262 17.45 8.77 -11.07
CA ILE A 262 17.97 9.90 -10.30
C ILE A 262 16.91 10.39 -9.31
N GLN A 263 17.08 10.12 -8.02
CA GLN A 263 15.99 10.28 -7.04
C GLN A 263 15.66 11.75 -6.71
N PHE A 264 16.61 12.66 -6.89
CA PHE A 264 16.45 14.09 -6.58
C PHE A 264 15.91 14.93 -7.74
N ALA A 265 15.75 14.34 -8.94
CA ALA A 265 15.28 15.05 -10.12
C ALA A 265 13.81 15.52 -10.03
N GLN A 266 13.00 14.89 -9.17
CA GLN A 266 11.60 15.23 -8.97
C GLN A 266 11.23 15.26 -7.48
N PRO A 267 10.27 16.11 -7.06
CA PRO A 267 9.78 16.13 -5.69
C PRO A 267 9.26 14.74 -5.30
N ARG A 268 9.79 14.23 -4.19
CA ARG A 268 9.43 12.92 -3.66
C ARG A 268 7.98 12.98 -3.19
N ALA A 269 7.15 12.11 -3.74
CA ALA A 269 5.78 11.89 -3.28
C ALA A 269 5.64 10.42 -2.86
N LEU A 270 4.84 10.15 -1.83
CA LEU A 270 4.67 8.81 -1.26
C LEU A 270 4.28 7.80 -2.35
N GLY A 271 5.02 6.70 -2.43
CA GLY A 271 4.73 5.58 -3.36
C GLY A 271 4.99 5.85 -4.85
N LEU A 272 5.53 7.02 -5.22
CA LEU A 272 5.71 7.40 -6.62
C LEU A 272 7.19 7.36 -7.03
N LYS A 273 7.54 6.40 -7.91
CA LYS A 273 8.87 6.33 -8.55
C LYS A 273 9.13 7.57 -9.41
N VAL A 274 10.39 7.99 -9.51
CA VAL A 274 10.80 9.07 -10.42
C VAL A 274 10.45 8.70 -11.87
N SER A 275 10.17 9.70 -12.71
CA SER A 275 9.96 9.52 -14.14
C SER A 275 11.13 8.77 -14.80
N ASP A 276 10.84 7.93 -15.80
CA ASP A 276 11.89 7.16 -16.50
C ASP A 276 12.83 8.07 -17.32
N GLU A 277 12.44 9.32 -17.59
CA GLU A 277 13.28 10.33 -18.26
C GLU A 277 14.52 10.74 -17.45
N TYR A 278 14.51 10.50 -16.13
CA TYR A 278 15.65 10.77 -15.25
C TYR A 278 16.39 9.48 -14.93
N THR A 279 16.85 8.77 -15.96
CA THR A 279 17.61 7.53 -15.79
C THR A 279 18.99 7.60 -16.45
N VAL A 280 19.98 7.02 -15.78
CA VAL A 280 21.38 6.98 -16.24
C VAL A 280 21.95 5.56 -16.19
N PRO A 281 22.91 5.21 -17.07
CA PRO A 281 23.52 3.90 -17.08
C PRO A 281 24.62 3.77 -16.02
N LEU A 282 24.44 2.84 -15.08
CA LEU A 282 25.46 2.52 -14.07
C LEU A 282 25.77 1.02 -14.05
N CYS A 283 27.05 0.66 -14.02
CA CYS A 283 27.45 -0.73 -13.79
C CYS A 283 27.08 -1.16 -12.36
N ARG A 284 26.97 -2.46 -12.13
CA ARG A 284 26.59 -3.00 -10.81
C ARG A 284 27.48 -2.52 -9.65
N LEU A 285 28.76 -2.28 -9.90
CA LEU A 285 29.71 -1.80 -8.88
C LEU A 285 29.37 -0.37 -8.47
N HIS A 286 29.31 0.56 -9.44
CA HIS A 286 28.97 1.95 -9.15
C HIS A 286 27.52 2.14 -8.72
N HIS A 287 26.60 1.31 -9.21
CA HIS A 287 25.23 1.31 -8.75
C HIS A 287 25.15 0.95 -7.26
N ARG A 288 25.89 -0.07 -6.80
CA ARG A 288 25.99 -0.42 -5.39
C ARG A 288 26.69 0.66 -4.58
N GLU A 289 27.77 1.23 -5.10
CA GLU A 289 28.52 2.29 -4.41
C GLU A 289 27.66 3.55 -4.19
N LEU A 290 26.85 3.92 -5.18
CA LEU A 290 25.89 5.02 -5.07
C LEU A 290 24.84 4.73 -3.99
N HIS A 291 24.26 3.53 -3.98
CA HIS A 291 23.31 3.12 -2.93
C HIS A 291 23.96 3.06 -1.53
N GLN A 292 25.25 2.71 -1.44
CA GLN A 292 25.99 2.69 -0.18
C GLN A 292 26.30 4.10 0.36
N ALA A 293 26.54 5.07 -0.53
CA ALA A 293 26.80 6.44 -0.13
C ALA A 293 25.57 7.15 0.46
N GLY A 294 24.35 6.73 0.08
CA GLY A 294 23.07 7.20 0.64
C GLY A 294 22.65 8.61 0.23
N ASN A 295 23.61 9.54 0.08
CA ASN A 295 23.38 10.87 -0.48
C ASN A 295 23.79 10.90 -1.95
N GLU A 296 22.81 10.68 -2.83
CA GLU A 296 23.01 10.62 -4.27
C GLU A 296 23.60 11.93 -4.84
N LYS A 297 23.09 13.09 -4.44
CA LYS A 297 23.54 14.40 -4.93
C LYS A 297 25.03 14.63 -4.62
N ALA A 298 25.44 14.41 -3.37
CA ALA A 298 26.83 14.54 -2.95
C ALA A 298 27.76 13.49 -3.59
N TRP A 299 27.22 12.35 -4.03
CA TRP A 299 28.00 11.32 -4.72
C TRP A 299 28.31 11.69 -6.18
N TRP A 300 27.36 12.32 -6.87
CA TRP A 300 27.55 12.86 -8.22
C TRP A 300 28.46 14.09 -8.22
N GLU A 301 28.28 15.01 -7.25
CA GLU A 301 29.14 16.19 -7.09
C GLU A 301 30.60 15.82 -6.87
N ARG A 302 30.88 14.81 -6.03
CA ARG A 302 32.25 14.29 -5.81
C ARG A 302 32.92 13.72 -7.06
N ARG A 303 32.13 13.32 -8.06
CA ARG A 303 32.61 12.76 -9.34
C ARG A 303 32.65 13.80 -10.45
N ASN A 304 32.23 15.03 -10.17
CA ASN A 304 32.15 16.13 -11.12
C ASN A 304 31.33 15.77 -12.38
N LEU A 305 30.25 15.00 -12.20
CA LEU A 305 29.33 14.60 -13.28
C LEU A 305 27.96 15.24 -13.04
N GLN A 306 27.34 15.72 -14.12
CA GLN A 306 25.98 16.28 -14.13
C GLN A 306 24.99 15.22 -14.62
N PRO A 307 24.38 14.41 -13.72
CA PRO A 307 23.55 13.28 -14.11
C PRO A 307 22.23 13.70 -14.78
N LEU A 308 21.71 14.89 -14.47
CA LEU A 308 20.45 15.40 -15.05
C LEU A 308 20.60 15.72 -16.54
N GLU A 309 21.70 16.35 -16.94
CA GLU A 309 21.99 16.67 -18.35
C GLU A 309 22.14 15.39 -19.18
N THR A 310 22.86 14.41 -18.62
CA THR A 310 23.03 13.11 -19.28
C THR A 310 21.70 12.38 -19.45
N ALA A 311 20.84 12.40 -18.44
CA ALA A 311 19.52 11.78 -18.51
C ALA A 311 18.63 12.45 -19.57
N GLU A 312 18.64 13.79 -19.64
CA GLU A 312 17.90 14.53 -20.66
C GLU A 312 18.37 14.19 -22.08
N GLN A 313 19.69 14.08 -22.29
CA GLN A 313 20.26 13.69 -23.57
C GLN A 313 19.81 12.27 -23.98
N LEU A 314 19.95 11.30 -23.07
CA LEU A 314 19.53 9.91 -23.32
C LEU A 314 18.03 9.80 -23.60
N TRP A 315 17.21 10.65 -22.98
CA TRP A 315 15.77 10.72 -23.22
C TRP A 315 15.42 11.25 -24.62
N LYS A 316 16.13 12.28 -25.09
CA LYS A 316 16.01 12.80 -26.47
C LYS A 316 16.43 11.73 -27.47
N GLU A 317 17.56 11.06 -27.23
CA GLU A 317 18.10 10.03 -28.13
C GLU A 317 17.20 8.79 -28.22
N SER A 318 16.63 8.31 -27.10
CA SER A 318 15.75 7.15 -27.16
C SER A 318 14.47 7.44 -27.94
N ARG A 319 13.98 8.68 -27.90
CA ARG A 319 12.78 9.10 -28.64
C ARG A 319 13.06 9.35 -30.11
N ALA A 320 14.24 9.89 -30.44
CA ALA A 320 14.69 10.04 -31.82
C ALA A 320 14.88 8.67 -32.52
N LYS A 321 15.18 7.60 -31.77
CA LYS A 321 15.26 6.23 -32.31
C LYS A 321 13.90 5.54 -32.48
N VAL A 322 12.88 5.97 -31.73
CA VAL A 322 11.50 5.44 -31.84
C VAL A 322 10.74 6.10 -32.99
N PHE A 323 11.11 7.33 -33.37
CA PHE A 323 10.61 8.02 -34.56
C PHE A 323 11.77 8.34 -35.50
N PRO A 324 12.10 7.49 -36.49
CA PRO A 324 12.99 7.91 -37.55
C PRO A 324 12.38 9.15 -38.21
N ALA A 325 13.13 10.26 -38.23
CA ALA A 325 12.72 11.48 -38.90
C ALA A 325 12.42 11.16 -40.37
N ILE A 326 11.13 11.23 -40.73
CA ILE A 326 10.71 11.32 -42.12
C ILE A 326 10.98 12.77 -42.54
N GLY A 327 12.00 12.96 -43.38
CA GLY A 327 12.28 14.20 -44.11
C GLY A 327 13.78 14.36 -44.35
N GLY A 328 14.28 14.66 -45.54
CA GLY A 328 13.75 14.83 -46.89
C GLY A 328 14.90 14.44 -47.84
N GLY A 329 14.66 14.06 -49.09
CA GLY A 329 14.32 15.05 -50.10
C GLY A 329 15.55 15.86 -50.48
N SER A 330 16.44 15.26 -51.28
CA SER A 330 17.32 15.93 -52.25
C SER A 330 17.67 14.91 -53.32
#